data_AF-A0A1A1YU70-F1
#
_entry.id   AF-A0A1A1YU70-F1
#
_cell.length_a   1.000
_cell.length_b   1.000
_cell.length_c   1.000
_cell.angle_alpha   90.00
_cell.angle_beta   90.00
_cell.angle_gamma   90.00
#
_symmetry.space_group_name_H-M   'P 1'
#
loop_
_entity.id
_entity.type
_entity.pdbx_description
1 polymer ?
#
loop_
_entity_poly.entity_id
_entity_poly.type
_entity_poly.pdbx_seq_one_letter_code
_entity_poly.pdbx_strand_id
1 'polypeptide(L)' 'MPDFEFSYDLTLDEGRRRAAVLEAIGDDWDPVAVLAEEEKAYDMLYSDLDDEQQRIYDELVAAGVLPDRTANRVAD' A
#
# COMPACT_ATOMS: atom_id res chain seq x y z
N MET A 1 -9.27 -14.94 -46.65
CA MET A 1 -8.27 -14.47 -45.67
C MET A 1 -8.00 -15.65 -44.76
N PRO A 2 -6.76 -16.09 -44.56
CA PRO A 2 -6.51 -17.11 -43.56
C PRO A 2 -6.88 -16.50 -42.20
N ASP A 3 -7.70 -17.20 -41.42
CA ASP A 3 -8.03 -16.80 -40.06
C ASP A 3 -6.73 -16.82 -39.24
N PHE A 4 -6.29 -15.64 -38.81
CA PHE A 4 -5.08 -15.50 -38.00
C PHE A 4 -5.45 -15.70 -36.53
N GLU A 5 -4.97 -16.79 -35.95
CA GLU A 5 -5.15 -17.06 -34.52
C GLU A 5 -4.11 -16.26 -33.73
N PHE A 6 -4.59 -15.32 -32.92
CA PHE A 6 -3.76 -14.54 -32.00
C PHE A 6 -3.75 -15.19 -30.62
N SER A 7 -2.59 -15.67 -30.18
CA SER A 7 -2.35 -16.16 -28.82
C SER A 7 -1.30 -15.31 -28.11
N TYR A 8 -1.58 -14.89 -26.88
CA TYR A 8 -0.66 -14.09 -26.06
C TYR A 8 -0.44 -14.74 -24.70
N ASP A 9 0.83 -14.91 -24.32
CA ASP A 9 1.20 -15.46 -23.02
C ASP A 9 1.30 -14.34 -21.99
N LEU A 10 0.26 -14.19 -21.18
CA LEU A 10 0.19 -13.20 -20.10
C LEU A 10 1.20 -13.47 -18.98
N THR A 11 1.60 -14.72 -18.75
CA THR A 11 2.57 -15.06 -17.71
C THR A 11 3.96 -14.60 -18.12
N LEU A 12 4.35 -14.86 -19.36
CA LEU A 12 5.60 -14.38 -19.92
C LEU A 12 5.66 -12.85 -19.95
N ASP A 13 4.55 -12.21 -20.34
CA ASP A 13 4.48 -10.75 -20.38
C ASP A 13 4.57 -10.11 -18.98
N GLU A 14 3.87 -10.67 -18.00
CA GLU A 14 3.95 -10.22 -16.61
C GLU A 14 5.38 -10.32 -16.06
N GLY A 15 6.12 -11.37 -16.43
CA GLY A 15 7.54 -11.50 -16.11
C GLY A 15 8.37 -10.35 -16.67
N ARG A 16 8.16 -9.96 -17.93
CA ARG A 16 8.84 -8.83 -18.57
C ARG A 16 8.49 -7.51 -17.91
N ARG A 17 7.21 -7.28 -17.61
CA ARG A 17 6.74 -6.06 -16.95
C ARG A 17 7.38 -5.90 -15.58
N ARG A 18 7.43 -6.96 -14.77
CA ARG A 18 8.09 -6.92 -13.44
C ARG A 18 9.59 -6.65 -13.54
N ALA A 19 10.27 -7.29 -14.48
CA ALA A 19 11.70 -7.06 -14.69
C ALA A 19 11.99 -5.60 -15.05
N ALA A 20 11.22 -5.02 -15.97
CA ALA A 20 11.35 -3.61 -16.35
C ALA A 20 11.05 -2.64 -15.19
N VAL A 21 10.11 -2.99 -14.30
CA VAL A 21 9.82 -2.19 -13.09
C VAL A 21 11.01 -2.24 -12.12
N LEU A 22 11.56 -3.43 -11.85
CA LEU A 22 12.71 -3.57 -10.95
C LEU A 22 13.94 -2.84 -11.50
N GLU A 23 14.19 -2.92 -12.80
CA GLU A 23 15.27 -2.18 -13.47
C GLU A 23 15.08 -0.67 -13.34
N ALA A 24 13.85 -0.16 -13.49
CA ALA A 24 13.55 1.26 -13.37
C ALA A 24 13.68 1.80 -11.93
N ILE A 25 13.43 0.95 -10.92
CA ILE A 25 13.58 1.30 -9.51
C ILE A 25 15.06 1.42 -9.11
N GLY A 26 15.91 0.55 -9.65
CA GLY A 26 17.36 0.57 -9.44
C GLY A 26 17.83 -0.21 -8.20
N ASP A 27 19.15 -0.41 -8.11
CA ASP A 27 19.80 -1.31 -7.14
C ASP A 27 19.82 -0.79 -5.70
N ASP A 28 19.57 0.51 -5.49
CA ASP A 28 19.58 1.14 -4.17
C ASP A 28 18.23 0.97 -3.42
N TRP A 29 17.24 0.33 -4.04
CA TRP A 29 15.93 0.14 -3.42
C TRP A 29 15.93 -0.96 -2.37
N ASP A 30 15.70 -0.57 -1.12
CA ASP A 30 15.42 -1.47 -0.01
C ASP A 30 13.90 -1.54 0.24
N PRO A 31 13.20 -2.58 -0.25
CA PRO A 31 11.75 -2.69 -0.05
C PRO A 31 11.35 -2.84 1.42
N VAL A 32 12.23 -3.36 2.27
CA VAL A 32 11.94 -3.52 3.70
C VAL A 32 12.02 -2.16 4.40
N ALA A 33 13.03 -1.35 4.08
CA ALA A 33 13.13 0.01 4.60
C ALA A 33 11.94 0.87 4.16
N VAL A 34 11.53 0.79 2.88
CA VAL A 34 10.37 1.52 2.36
C VAL A 34 9.09 1.11 3.10
N LEU A 35 8.86 -0.19 3.32
CA LEU A 35 7.67 -0.64 4.07
C LEU A 35 7.67 -0.12 5.52
N ALA A 36 8.82 -0.13 6.20
CA ALA A 36 8.93 0.39 7.55
C ALA A 36 8.71 1.93 7.61
N GLU A 37 9.16 2.66 6.60
CA GLU A 37 8.90 4.10 6.47
C GLU A 37 7.42 4.39 6.20
N GLU A 38 6.77 3.59 5.37
CA GLU A 38 5.33 3.68 5.12
C GLU A 38 4.55 3.42 6.42
N GLU A 39 4.86 2.35 7.17
CA GLU A 39 4.22 2.07 8.46
C GLU A 39 4.38 3.25 9.44
N LYS A 40 5.59 3.82 9.53
CA LYS A 40 5.85 5.00 10.34
C LYS A 40 5.03 6.22 9.88
N ALA A 41 4.93 6.46 8.58
CA ALA A 41 4.12 7.55 8.04
C ALA A 41 2.63 7.33 8.33
N TYR A 42 2.16 6.09 8.25
CA TYR A 42 0.80 5.71 8.63
C TYR A 42 0.53 5.95 10.11
N ASP A 43 1.49 5.68 11.00
CA ASP A 43 1.39 5.98 12.44
C ASP A 43 1.32 7.49 12.74
N MET A 44 1.97 8.33 11.92
CA MET A 44 1.89 9.79 12.06
C MET A 44 0.55 10.36 11.58
N LEU A 45 -0.21 9.62 10.79
CA LEU A 45 -1.53 10.07 10.36
C LEU A 45 -2.44 10.15 11.60
N TYR A 46 -2.90 11.36 11.92
CA TYR A 46 -3.71 11.67 13.10
C TYR A 46 -2.95 11.62 14.45
N SER A 47 -1.61 11.74 14.47
CA SER A 47 -0.83 11.76 15.73
C SER A 47 -0.97 13.05 16.54
N ASP A 48 -1.28 14.17 15.90
CA ASP A 48 -1.25 15.51 16.48
C ASP A 48 -2.61 16.23 16.35
N LEU A 49 -3.69 15.47 16.57
CA LEU A 49 -5.04 16.03 16.55
C LEU A 49 -5.28 16.91 17.77
N ASP A 50 -5.94 18.04 17.54
CA ASP A 50 -6.53 18.82 18.64
C ASP A 50 -7.79 18.13 19.21
N ASP A 51 -8.33 18.68 20.29
CA ASP A 51 -9.47 18.10 21.00
C ASP A 51 -10.73 17.95 20.11
N GLU A 52 -10.97 18.87 19.19
CA GLU A 52 -12.12 18.80 18.29
C GLU A 52 -11.90 17.76 17.20
N GLN A 53 -10.70 17.73 16.63
CA GLN A 53 -10.30 16.75 15.63
C GLN A 53 -10.29 15.33 16.19
N GLN A 54 -9.80 15.14 17.41
CA GLN A 54 -9.80 13.84 18.09
C GLN A 54 -11.22 13.33 18.28
N ARG A 55 -12.16 14.20 18.70
CA ARG A 55 -13.57 13.84 18.84
C ARG A 55 -14.18 13.37 17.52
N ILE A 56 -13.87 14.06 16.42
CA ILE A 56 -14.34 13.67 15.07
C ILE A 56 -13.72 12.35 14.64
N TYR A 57 -12.42 12.16 14.87
CA TYR A 57 -11.74 10.90 14.58
C TYR A 57 -12.39 9.73 15.32
N ASP A 58 -12.66 9.87 16.62
CA ASP A 58 -13.30 8.84 17.43
C ASP A 58 -14.72 8.50 16.92
N GLU A 59 -15.49 9.51 16.49
CA GLU A 59 -16.81 9.33 15.89
C GLU A 59 -16.74 8.55 14.58
N LEU A 60 -15.76 8.87 13.73
CA LEU A 60 -15.55 8.18 12.46
C LEU A 60 -15.07 6.73 12.64
N VAL A 61 -14.24 6.46 13.66
CA VAL A 61 -13.84 5.10 14.03
C VAL A 61 -15.04 4.31 14.54
N ALA A 62 -15.83 4.89 15.45
CA ALA A 62 -17.04 4.25 15.97
C ALA A 62 -18.08 3.95 14.88
N ALA A 63 -18.17 4.82 13.86
CA ALA A 63 -19.02 4.62 12.69
C ALA A 63 -18.45 3.61 11.68
N GLY A 64 -17.23 3.12 11.86
CA GLY A 64 -16.54 2.21 10.94
C GLY A 64 -16.06 2.86 9.65
N VAL A 65 -16.04 4.19 9.58
CA VAL A 65 -15.53 4.96 8.44
C VAL A 65 -14.01 4.95 8.43
N LEU A 66 -13.40 5.08 9.61
CA LEU A 66 -11.95 4.97 9.80
C LEU A 66 -11.61 3.68 10.55
N PRO A 67 -10.44 3.08 10.27
CA PRO A 67 -9.99 1.88 10.98
C PRO A 67 -9.61 2.20 12.44
N ASP A 68 -9.91 1.29 13.37
CA ASP A 68 -9.41 1.34 14.75
C ASP A 68 -7.93 0.93 14.78
N ARG A 69 -7.05 1.92 14.92
CA ARG A 69 -5.59 1.73 14.90
C ARG A 69 -5.03 1.18 16.20
N THR A 70 -5.74 1.37 17.32
CA THR A 70 -5.37 0.80 18.62
C THR A 70 -5.60 -0.70 18.65
N ALA A 71 -6.68 -1.19 18.03
CA ALA A 71 -6.94 -2.62 17.89
C ALA A 71 -5.94 -3.31 16.95
N ASN A 72 -5.47 -2.61 15.91
CA ASN A 72 -4.54 -3.17 14.91
C ASN A 72 -3.09 -3.34 15.43
N ARG A 73 -2.76 -2.78 16.60
CA ARG A 73 -1.43 -2.96 17.25
C ARG A 73 -1.32 -4.26 18.07
N VAL A 74 -2.39 -5.04 18.23
CA VAL A 74 -2.35 -6.34 18.93
C VAL A 74 -1.95 -7.44 17.95
N ALA A 75 -0.68 -7.42 17.51
CA ALA A 75 0.04 -8.52 16.90
C ALA A 75 1.54 -8.17 16.83
N ASP A 76 2.18 -8.10 18.00
CA ASP A 76 3.64 -8.22 18.17
C ASP A 76 3.91 -9.13 19.37
#